data_AF-A0A957QZW3-F1
#
_entry.id   AF-A0A957QZW3-F1
#
_cell.length_a   1.000
_cell.length_b   1.000
_cell.length_c   1.000
_cell.angle_alpha   90.00
_cell.angle_beta   90.00
_cell.angle_gamma   90.00
#
_symmetry.space_group_name_H-M   'P 1'
#
loop_
_entity.id
_entity.type
_entity.pdbx_description
1 polymer ?
#
loop_
_entity_poly.entity_id
_entity_poly.type
_entity_poly.pdbx_seq_one_letter_code
_entity_poly.pdbx_strand_id
1 'polypeptide(L)'
;RANSSAEQAKIWELRRAALGLTMSKKGGDAKGISFIEDTAVAPAHLAEYIEKLQAILAKYETEAGFYAHASVGLLHIRPVINLKFSTGVERFAAIADEVADLVLAYGGALSGEHGDGLVRAPFQERMFGPTLYNAFCELKAVFDPENLFNPGKIVNAPPLTENLRFGASYQTPVQATAFDFDDYGGVLRAAEQCSGVGACRQTGSGTMCPSYMATREEKDSTRGRANSLRLALNGQLSELGLADPELREVMALCLECKACASECPTGVDMARLKSEFQHQYRQQYGGSWRERVLGEMATLSRWGSRLAPVSNWLMAP
;
A
#
# COMPACT_ATOMS: atom_id res chain seq x y z
N ARG A 1 -4.68 -27.49 -19.26
CA ARG A 1 -6.08 -26.99 -19.26
C ARG A 1 -6.71 -27.42 -17.94
N ALA A 2 -7.44 -26.53 -17.25
CA ALA A 2 -8.19 -26.88 -16.04
C ALA A 2 -9.56 -27.43 -16.45
N ASN A 3 -9.81 -28.70 -16.15
CA ASN A 3 -10.98 -29.42 -16.65
C ASN A 3 -12.05 -29.64 -15.57
N SER A 4 -11.69 -29.49 -14.29
CA SER A 4 -12.64 -29.51 -13.17
C SER A 4 -12.93 -28.11 -12.63
N SER A 5 -14.10 -27.93 -12.00
CA SER A 5 -14.46 -26.65 -11.34
C SER A 5 -13.44 -26.23 -10.27
N ALA A 6 -12.87 -27.20 -9.55
CA ALA A 6 -11.84 -26.94 -8.54
C ALA A 6 -10.53 -26.42 -9.16
N GLU A 7 -10.09 -26.98 -10.29
CA GLU A 7 -8.91 -26.47 -11.02
C GLU A 7 -9.18 -25.10 -11.64
N GLN A 8 -10.37 -24.88 -12.21
CA GLN A 8 -10.76 -23.58 -12.77
C GLN A 8 -10.78 -22.50 -11.69
N ALA A 9 -11.31 -22.81 -10.50
CA ALA A 9 -11.32 -21.90 -9.36
C ALA A 9 -9.90 -21.46 -8.96
N LYS A 10 -8.92 -22.39 -8.98
CA LYS A 10 -7.50 -22.06 -8.70
C LYS A 10 -6.90 -21.11 -9.74
N ILE A 11 -7.22 -21.27 -11.03
CA ILE A 11 -6.76 -20.34 -12.08
C ILE A 11 -7.39 -18.96 -11.88
N TRP A 12 -8.68 -18.91 -11.54
CA TRP A 12 -9.36 -17.65 -11.24
C TRP A 12 -8.79 -16.94 -10.01
N GLU A 13 -8.47 -17.69 -8.95
CA GLU A 13 -7.77 -17.17 -7.78
C GLU A 13 -6.41 -16.57 -8.17
N LEU A 14 -5.62 -17.25 -8.99
CA LEU A 14 -4.35 -16.72 -9.48
C LEU A 14 -4.54 -15.39 -10.24
N ARG A 15 -5.54 -15.30 -11.13
CA ARG A 15 -5.83 -14.06 -11.87
C ARG A 15 -6.29 -12.93 -10.95
N ARG A 16 -7.04 -13.23 -9.88
CA ARG A 16 -7.45 -12.24 -8.87
C ARG A 16 -6.25 -11.77 -8.04
N ALA A 17 -5.34 -12.69 -7.70
CA ALA A 17 -4.16 -12.38 -6.90
C ALA A 17 -3.05 -11.66 -7.69
N ALA A 18 -3.05 -11.75 -9.03
CA ALA A 18 -1.99 -11.24 -9.90
C ALA A 18 -1.55 -9.80 -9.59
N LEU A 19 -2.50 -8.88 -9.38
CA LEU A 19 -2.21 -7.49 -9.01
C LEU A 19 -1.35 -7.44 -7.73
N GLY A 20 -1.79 -8.11 -6.66
CA GLY A 20 -1.04 -8.23 -5.42
C GLY A 20 0.35 -8.78 -5.59
N LEU A 21 0.45 -9.90 -6.33
CA LEU A 21 1.70 -10.58 -6.58
C LEU A 21 2.71 -9.68 -7.31
N THR A 22 2.26 -8.86 -8.27
CA THR A 22 3.13 -7.90 -8.96
C THR A 22 3.62 -6.76 -8.07
N MET A 23 2.95 -6.49 -6.94
CA MET A 23 3.36 -5.47 -5.97
C MET A 23 4.30 -6.01 -4.88
N SER A 24 4.31 -7.33 -4.63
CA SER A 24 5.00 -8.01 -3.52
C SER A 24 6.53 -8.15 -3.69
N LYS A 25 7.18 -7.26 -4.43
CA LYS A 25 8.63 -7.37 -4.69
C LYS A 25 9.42 -7.14 -3.39
N LYS A 26 10.12 -8.17 -2.93
CA LYS A 26 11.03 -8.15 -1.78
C LYS A 26 12.44 -7.69 -2.18
N GLY A 27 13.26 -7.34 -1.18
CA GLY A 27 14.70 -7.11 -1.35
C GLY A 27 15.14 -5.86 -2.12
N GLY A 28 14.30 -4.81 -2.23
CA GLY A 28 14.71 -3.56 -2.89
C GLY A 28 13.70 -2.42 -2.80
N ASP A 29 14.16 -1.21 -3.12
CA ASP A 29 13.38 0.04 -3.11
C ASP A 29 12.58 0.27 -4.40
N ALA A 30 12.97 -0.35 -5.51
CA ALA A 30 12.21 -0.29 -6.75
C ALA A 30 10.95 -1.15 -6.65
N LYS A 31 9.79 -0.56 -6.94
CA LYS A 31 8.46 -1.21 -6.82
C LYS A 31 7.64 -0.98 -8.07
N GLY A 32 6.68 -1.88 -8.33
CA GLY A 32 5.67 -1.69 -9.37
C GLY A 32 4.73 -0.53 -9.01
N ILE A 33 4.84 0.60 -9.70
CA ILE A 33 4.05 1.82 -9.43
C ILE A 33 2.83 1.88 -10.36
N SER A 34 1.67 2.29 -9.82
CA SER A 34 0.38 2.35 -10.53
C SER A 34 0.11 3.69 -11.22
N PHE A 35 0.77 3.93 -12.35
CA PHE A 35 0.63 5.22 -13.06
C PHE A 35 0.29 5.10 -14.55
N ILE A 36 0.58 3.95 -15.17
CA ILE A 36 0.09 3.56 -16.50
C ILE A 36 -0.90 2.39 -16.44
N GLU A 37 -1.41 2.12 -15.25
CA GLU A 37 -2.45 1.12 -15.04
C GLU A 37 -3.74 1.61 -15.67
N ASP A 38 -4.51 0.70 -16.28
CA ASP A 38 -5.88 0.95 -16.75
C ASP A 38 -6.02 1.74 -18.06
N THR A 39 -5.00 1.70 -18.93
CA THR A 39 -5.12 2.26 -20.30
C THR A 39 -5.91 1.33 -21.21
N ALA A 40 -6.75 1.88 -22.08
CA ALA A 40 -7.56 1.11 -23.02
C ALA A 40 -7.40 1.60 -24.47
N VAL A 41 -7.27 0.68 -25.41
CA VAL A 41 -7.28 0.94 -26.86
C VAL A 41 -8.22 -0.05 -27.54
N ALA A 42 -8.62 0.20 -28.80
CA ALA A 42 -9.45 -0.78 -29.51
C ALA A 42 -8.74 -2.15 -29.60
N PRO A 43 -9.42 -3.30 -29.37
CA PRO A 43 -8.78 -4.61 -29.37
C PRO A 43 -8.00 -4.94 -30.65
N ALA A 44 -8.41 -4.40 -31.80
CA ALA A 44 -7.71 -4.57 -33.07
C ALA A 44 -6.27 -4.00 -33.07
N HIS A 45 -5.99 -3.01 -32.22
CA HIS A 45 -4.67 -2.39 -32.09
C HIS A 45 -3.87 -2.90 -30.88
N LEU A 46 -4.45 -3.80 -30.06
CA LEU A 46 -3.88 -4.16 -28.76
C LEU A 46 -2.47 -4.74 -28.86
N ALA A 47 -2.19 -5.57 -29.87
CA ALA A 47 -0.86 -6.17 -30.06
C ALA A 47 0.20 -5.12 -30.37
N GLU A 48 -0.09 -4.21 -31.32
CA GLU A 48 0.81 -3.12 -31.70
C GLU A 48 1.02 -2.13 -30.55
N TYR A 49 -0.04 -1.82 -29.80
CA TYR A 49 0.01 -0.98 -28.61
C TYR A 49 0.93 -1.58 -27.53
N ILE A 50 0.83 -2.90 -27.26
CA ILE A 50 1.71 -3.60 -26.33
C ILE A 50 3.17 -3.50 -26.78
N GLU A 51 3.45 -3.73 -28.07
CA GLU A 51 4.81 -3.67 -28.61
C GLU A 51 5.44 -2.27 -28.43
N LYS A 52 4.70 -1.21 -28.79
CA LYS A 52 5.18 0.17 -28.63
C LYS A 52 5.36 0.55 -27.17
N LEU A 53 4.46 0.11 -26.30
CA LEU A 53 4.59 0.35 -24.87
C LEU A 53 5.81 -0.37 -24.30
N GLN A 54 6.06 -1.62 -24.69
CA GLN A 54 7.28 -2.34 -24.33
C GLN A 54 8.54 -1.62 -24.80
N ALA A 55 8.52 -0.99 -25.99
CA ALA A 55 9.63 -0.17 -26.46
C ALA A 55 9.86 1.07 -25.58
N ILE A 56 8.80 1.73 -25.09
CA ILE A 56 8.92 2.82 -24.10
C ILE A 56 9.58 2.28 -22.82
N LEU A 57 9.12 1.16 -22.28
CA LEU A 57 9.72 0.58 -21.06
C LEU A 57 11.19 0.21 -21.26
N ALA A 58 11.55 -0.33 -22.42
CA ALA A 58 12.93 -0.67 -22.78
C ALA A 58 13.83 0.57 -22.88
N LYS A 59 13.33 1.66 -23.49
CA LYS A 59 14.02 2.96 -23.56
C LYS A 59 14.41 3.49 -22.17
N TYR A 60 13.56 3.23 -21.17
CA TYR A 60 13.78 3.64 -19.79
C TYR A 60 14.37 2.54 -18.91
N GLU A 61 14.83 1.42 -19.48
CA GLU A 61 15.47 0.31 -18.76
C GLU A 61 14.66 -0.12 -17.52
N THR A 62 13.35 -0.31 -17.69
CA THR A 62 12.46 -0.75 -16.64
C THR A 62 11.62 -1.95 -17.10
N GLU A 63 11.36 -2.86 -16.17
CA GLU A 63 10.43 -3.96 -16.36
C GLU A 63 9.05 -3.57 -15.83
N ALA A 64 8.00 -4.22 -16.31
CA ALA A 64 6.66 -4.01 -15.79
C ALA A 64 5.90 -5.34 -15.67
N GLY A 65 5.01 -5.40 -14.68
CA GLY A 65 3.96 -6.42 -14.65
C GLY A 65 2.85 -6.05 -15.62
N PHE A 66 2.39 -7.02 -16.42
CA PHE A 66 1.27 -6.87 -17.36
C PHE A 66 0.14 -7.81 -16.98
N TYR A 67 -1.08 -7.30 -16.92
CA TYR A 67 -2.30 -8.09 -16.97
C TYR A 67 -3.40 -7.30 -17.68
N ALA A 68 -4.44 -7.97 -18.17
CA ALA A 68 -5.36 -7.33 -19.10
C ALA A 68 -6.81 -7.79 -18.93
N HIS A 69 -7.71 -6.96 -19.45
CA HIS A 69 -9.03 -7.35 -19.94
C HIS A 69 -8.99 -7.28 -21.47
N ALA A 70 -8.30 -8.26 -22.09
CA ALA A 70 -7.95 -8.22 -23.51
C ALA A 70 -9.17 -8.09 -24.44
N SER A 71 -10.32 -8.64 -24.05
CA SER A 71 -11.56 -8.57 -24.84
C SER A 71 -12.08 -7.14 -25.04
N VAL A 72 -11.71 -6.21 -24.15
CA VAL A 72 -12.07 -4.79 -24.23
C VAL A 72 -10.86 -3.89 -24.45
N GLY A 73 -9.70 -4.49 -24.74
CA GLY A 73 -8.47 -3.77 -25.07
C GLY A 73 -7.84 -2.98 -23.92
N LEU A 74 -8.16 -3.34 -22.68
CA LEU A 74 -7.68 -2.67 -21.47
C LEU A 74 -6.49 -3.40 -20.86
N LEU A 75 -5.42 -2.65 -20.59
CA LEU A 75 -4.18 -3.13 -19.99
C LEU A 75 -3.94 -2.50 -18.62
N HIS A 76 -3.49 -3.33 -17.71
CA HIS A 76 -2.99 -2.96 -16.40
C HIS A 76 -1.49 -3.20 -16.36
N ILE A 77 -0.73 -2.11 -16.30
CA ILE A 77 0.72 -2.14 -16.41
C ILE A 77 1.33 -1.39 -15.23
N ARG A 78 2.33 -2.01 -14.61
CA ARG A 78 3.01 -1.45 -13.43
C ARG A 78 4.53 -1.49 -13.60
N PRO A 79 5.13 -0.41 -14.12
CA PRO A 79 6.58 -0.28 -14.24
C PRO A 79 7.26 -0.31 -12.88
N VAL A 80 8.42 -0.97 -12.83
CA VAL A 80 9.25 -1.09 -11.62
C VAL A 80 10.18 0.12 -11.55
N ILE A 81 9.83 1.08 -10.70
CA ILE A 81 10.55 2.35 -10.55
C ILE A 81 10.87 2.58 -9.09
N ASN A 82 12.02 3.20 -8.82
CA ASN A 82 12.39 3.66 -7.49
C ASN A 82 12.17 5.17 -7.37
N LEU A 83 11.03 5.58 -6.82
CA LEU A 83 10.67 6.99 -6.63
C LEU A 83 11.43 7.69 -5.49
N LYS A 84 12.29 6.97 -4.75
CA LYS A 84 13.14 7.57 -3.71
C LYS A 84 14.34 8.35 -4.28
N PHE A 85 14.57 8.27 -5.59
CA PHE A 85 15.63 9.01 -6.29
C PHE A 85 15.05 9.95 -7.34
N SER A 86 15.70 11.10 -7.58
CA SER A 86 15.29 12.08 -8.60
C SER A 86 15.18 11.46 -9.99
N THR A 87 16.17 10.65 -10.38
CA THR A 87 16.17 9.94 -11.67
C THR A 87 14.98 8.99 -11.82
N GLY A 88 14.51 8.40 -10.72
CA GLY A 88 13.30 7.57 -10.73
C GLY A 88 12.02 8.39 -10.87
N VAL A 89 11.96 9.57 -10.25
CA VAL A 89 10.85 10.52 -10.40
C VAL A 89 10.78 11.06 -11.83
N GLU A 90 11.92 11.43 -12.41
CA GLU A 90 12.04 11.87 -13.81
C GLU A 90 11.59 10.77 -14.78
N ARG A 91 12.07 9.53 -14.58
CA ARG A 91 11.66 8.36 -15.36
C ARG A 91 10.16 8.10 -15.27
N PHE A 92 9.59 8.21 -14.07
CA PHE A 92 8.16 8.06 -13.83
C PHE A 92 7.35 9.09 -14.62
N ALA A 93 7.74 10.37 -14.57
CA ALA A 93 7.05 11.43 -15.30
C ALA A 93 7.16 11.23 -16.82
N ALA A 94 8.36 10.90 -17.31
CA ALA A 94 8.61 10.75 -18.74
C ALA A 94 7.89 9.53 -19.35
N ILE A 95 7.85 8.40 -18.63
CA ILE A 95 7.05 7.23 -19.06
C ILE A 95 5.55 7.58 -19.07
N ALA A 96 5.06 8.28 -18.05
CA ALA A 96 3.65 8.66 -17.99
C ALA A 96 3.25 9.54 -19.18
N ASP A 97 4.12 10.49 -19.53
CA ASP A 97 3.92 11.43 -20.64
C ASP A 97 3.90 10.73 -22.00
N GLU A 98 4.89 9.86 -22.28
CA GLU A 98 4.97 9.11 -23.54
C GLU A 98 3.86 8.07 -23.68
N VAL A 99 3.45 7.43 -22.58
CA VAL A 99 2.30 6.52 -22.60
C VAL A 99 1.01 7.30 -22.84
N ALA A 100 0.88 8.51 -22.28
CA ALA A 100 -0.29 9.34 -22.56
C ALA A 100 -0.39 9.71 -24.05
N ASP A 101 0.72 10.11 -24.68
CA ASP A 101 0.77 10.35 -26.13
C ASP A 101 0.44 9.10 -26.94
N LEU A 102 0.98 7.95 -26.54
CA LEU A 102 0.73 6.68 -27.22
C LEU A 102 -0.76 6.33 -27.18
N VAL A 103 -1.41 6.43 -26.01
CA VAL A 103 -2.85 6.17 -25.87
C VAL A 103 -3.67 7.08 -26.78
N LEU A 104 -3.35 8.37 -26.80
CA LEU A 104 -4.04 9.35 -27.66
C LEU A 104 -3.85 9.06 -29.15
N ALA A 105 -2.65 8.64 -29.56
CA ALA A 105 -2.36 8.26 -30.95
C ALA A 105 -3.23 7.08 -31.44
N TYR A 106 -3.68 6.21 -30.53
CA TYR A 106 -4.63 5.12 -30.83
C TYR A 106 -6.10 5.49 -30.61
N GLY A 107 -6.40 6.75 -30.25
CA GLY A 107 -7.77 7.15 -29.86
C GLY A 107 -8.28 6.40 -28.62
N GLY A 108 -7.37 5.99 -27.75
CA GLY A 108 -7.66 5.23 -26.53
C GLY A 108 -8.05 6.11 -25.34
N ALA A 109 -8.12 5.50 -24.16
CA ALA A 109 -8.39 6.16 -22.89
C ALA A 109 -7.30 5.89 -21.85
N LEU A 110 -6.92 6.92 -21.06
CA LEU A 110 -5.93 6.82 -19.98
C LEU A 110 -6.44 6.09 -18.74
N SER A 111 -7.76 5.95 -18.62
CA SER A 111 -8.46 5.26 -17.55
C SER A 111 -9.73 4.61 -18.10
N GLY A 112 -9.79 3.28 -18.09
CA GLY A 112 -10.97 2.50 -18.51
C GLY A 112 -11.95 2.18 -17.37
N GLU A 113 -11.46 1.91 -16.16
CA GLU A 113 -12.23 1.42 -15.00
C GLU A 113 -11.94 2.19 -13.70
N HIS A 114 -10.70 2.63 -13.46
CA HIS A 114 -10.22 3.08 -12.15
C HIS A 114 -10.51 4.57 -11.84
N GLY A 115 -10.79 5.36 -12.88
CA GLY A 115 -10.94 6.80 -12.81
C GLY A 115 -9.59 7.54 -12.80
N ASP A 116 -9.63 8.85 -13.02
CA ASP A 116 -8.42 9.62 -13.30
C ASP A 116 -7.66 10.02 -12.03
N GLY A 117 -8.40 10.35 -10.97
CA GLY A 117 -7.84 10.75 -9.67
C GLY A 117 -6.86 11.92 -9.78
N LEU A 118 -5.76 11.86 -9.03
CA LEU A 118 -4.67 12.86 -9.10
C LEU A 118 -3.63 12.53 -10.17
N VAL A 119 -3.45 11.24 -10.45
CA VAL A 119 -2.32 10.71 -11.22
C VAL A 119 -2.56 10.79 -12.74
N ARG A 120 -3.81 10.87 -13.20
CA ARG A 120 -4.13 11.14 -14.62
C ARG A 120 -4.56 12.59 -14.84
N ALA A 121 -4.88 13.33 -13.77
CA ALA A 121 -5.38 14.70 -13.86
C ALA A 121 -4.49 15.67 -14.67
N PRO A 122 -3.15 15.59 -14.63
CA PRO A 122 -2.28 16.42 -15.46
C PRO A 122 -2.46 16.23 -16.98
N PHE A 123 -3.08 15.13 -17.40
CA PHE A 123 -3.27 14.79 -18.83
C PHE A 123 -4.69 15.04 -19.32
N GLN A 124 -5.60 15.52 -18.47
CA GLN A 124 -7.04 15.58 -18.80
C GLN A 124 -7.36 16.56 -19.92
N GLU A 125 -6.69 17.72 -19.95
CA GLU A 125 -6.88 18.65 -21.06
C GLU A 125 -6.38 18.06 -22.39
N ARG A 126 -5.27 17.31 -22.38
CA ARG A 126 -4.80 16.57 -23.56
C ARG A 126 -5.78 15.49 -24.00
N MET A 127 -6.38 14.78 -23.04
CA MET A 127 -7.31 13.68 -23.28
C MET A 127 -8.65 14.14 -23.85
N PHE A 128 -9.23 15.20 -23.29
CA PHE A 128 -10.58 15.65 -23.64
C PHE A 128 -10.59 16.89 -24.56
N GLY A 129 -9.44 17.52 -24.75
CA GLY A 129 -9.31 18.80 -25.43
C GLY A 129 -9.81 19.98 -24.57
N PRO A 130 -9.47 21.21 -24.98
CA PRO A 130 -9.72 22.41 -24.17
C PRO A 130 -11.20 22.67 -23.94
N THR A 131 -12.07 22.37 -24.91
CA THR A 131 -13.51 22.63 -24.79
C THR A 131 -14.15 21.82 -23.67
N LEU A 132 -13.93 20.50 -23.65
CA LEU A 132 -14.52 19.62 -22.63
C LEU A 132 -13.83 19.81 -21.27
N TYR A 133 -12.52 20.01 -21.26
CA TYR A 133 -11.78 20.30 -20.04
C TYR A 133 -12.29 21.57 -19.35
N ASN A 134 -12.53 22.64 -20.11
CA ASN A 134 -13.11 23.87 -19.56
C ASN A 134 -14.53 23.65 -19.03
N ALA A 135 -15.35 22.83 -19.70
CA ALA A 135 -16.67 22.45 -19.18
C ALA A 135 -16.57 21.71 -17.83
N PHE A 136 -15.56 20.86 -17.63
CA PHE A 136 -15.29 20.23 -16.32
C PHE A 136 -14.91 21.27 -15.27
N CYS A 137 -14.10 22.26 -15.65
CA CYS A 137 -13.68 23.34 -14.75
C CYS A 137 -14.87 24.21 -14.34
N GLU A 138 -15.75 24.58 -15.27
CA GLU A 138 -16.97 25.33 -15.00
C GLU A 138 -17.91 24.55 -14.09
N LEU A 139 -18.14 23.27 -14.39
CA LEU A 139 -18.97 22.40 -13.54
C LEU A 139 -18.42 22.34 -12.11
N LYS A 140 -17.10 22.18 -11.95
CA LYS A 140 -16.45 22.18 -10.65
C LYS A 140 -16.66 23.51 -9.92
N ALA A 141 -16.50 24.64 -10.59
CA ALA A 141 -16.65 25.97 -9.99
C ALA A 141 -18.09 26.28 -9.57
N VAL A 142 -19.08 25.80 -10.32
CA VAL A 142 -20.51 26.00 -10.01
C VAL A 142 -20.93 25.21 -8.76
N PHE A 143 -20.50 23.95 -8.64
CA PHE A 143 -20.92 23.07 -7.55
C PHE A 143 -19.99 23.10 -6.33
N ASP A 144 -18.78 23.63 -6.46
CA ASP A 144 -17.81 23.78 -5.36
C ASP A 144 -17.01 25.09 -5.52
N PRO A 145 -17.67 26.26 -5.33
CA PRO A 145 -17.06 27.57 -5.55
C PRO A 145 -15.91 27.87 -4.57
N GLU A 146 -15.93 27.25 -3.39
CA GLU A 146 -14.86 27.38 -2.38
C GLU A 146 -13.76 26.32 -2.53
N ASN A 147 -13.88 25.43 -3.52
CA ASN A 147 -12.92 24.37 -3.85
C ASN A 147 -12.60 23.44 -2.66
N LEU A 148 -13.60 23.07 -1.87
CA LEU A 148 -13.47 22.23 -0.68
C LEU A 148 -13.52 20.73 -1.01
N PHE A 149 -14.22 20.35 -2.07
CA PHE A 149 -14.46 18.95 -2.43
C PHE A 149 -13.35 18.40 -3.31
N ASN A 150 -12.33 17.84 -2.65
CA ASN A 150 -11.26 17.07 -3.29
C ASN A 150 -10.45 17.86 -4.35
N PRO A 151 -9.87 19.01 -3.96
CA PRO A 151 -9.20 19.94 -4.87
C PRO A 151 -8.02 19.29 -5.63
N GLY A 152 -7.74 19.86 -6.81
CA GLY A 152 -6.59 19.48 -7.65
C GLY A 152 -6.68 18.10 -8.29
N LYS A 153 -7.88 17.52 -8.37
CA LYS A 153 -8.13 16.23 -9.04
C LYS A 153 -9.12 16.43 -10.16
N ILE A 154 -8.93 15.69 -11.26
CA ILE A 154 -9.63 15.84 -12.56
C ILE A 154 -9.33 17.19 -13.24
N VAL A 155 -9.52 18.31 -12.55
CA VAL A 155 -9.27 19.67 -13.05
C VAL A 155 -8.32 20.43 -12.13
N ASN A 156 -7.63 21.44 -12.67
CA ASN A 156 -6.71 22.31 -11.93
C ASN A 156 -5.67 21.53 -11.11
N ALA A 157 -5.15 20.44 -11.70
CA ALA A 157 -4.27 19.54 -11.00
C ALA A 157 -2.84 20.08 -10.89
N PRO A 158 -2.15 19.83 -9.76
CA PRO A 158 -0.72 20.09 -9.67
C PRO A 158 0.04 19.16 -10.61
N PRO A 159 1.33 19.45 -10.89
CA PRO A 159 2.21 18.56 -11.63
C PRO A 159 2.23 17.13 -11.05
N LEU A 160 2.36 16.15 -11.94
CA LEU A 160 2.34 14.72 -11.61
C LEU A 160 3.32 14.31 -10.49
N THR A 161 4.45 15.01 -10.39
CA THR A 161 5.56 14.72 -9.47
C THR A 161 5.48 15.47 -8.14
N GLU A 162 4.45 16.28 -7.90
CA GLU A 162 4.36 17.12 -6.69
C GLU A 162 3.95 16.30 -5.46
N ASN A 163 2.93 15.45 -5.60
CA ASN A 163 2.28 14.76 -4.48
C ASN A 163 2.67 13.29 -4.41
N LEU A 164 3.96 13.01 -4.33
CA LEU A 164 4.48 11.65 -4.33
C LEU A 164 4.48 11.03 -2.93
N ARG A 165 4.07 9.75 -2.85
CA ARG A 165 4.21 8.94 -1.63
C ARG A 165 5.67 8.77 -1.21
N PHE A 166 6.54 8.60 -2.21
CA PHE A 166 7.99 8.53 -2.08
C PHE A 166 8.57 9.60 -3.00
N GLY A 167 9.39 10.50 -2.48
CA GLY A 167 10.03 11.56 -3.27
C GLY A 167 11.56 11.48 -3.18
N ALA A 168 12.25 12.32 -3.94
CA ALA A 168 13.71 12.37 -3.94
C ALA A 168 14.34 12.75 -2.58
N SER A 169 13.56 13.39 -1.69
CA SER A 169 13.97 13.69 -0.32
C SER A 169 13.73 12.54 0.67
N TYR A 170 13.10 11.46 0.22
CA TYR A 170 12.67 10.35 1.07
C TYR A 170 13.87 9.58 1.64
N GLN A 171 13.95 9.52 2.97
CA GLN A 171 15.02 8.81 3.65
C GLN A 171 14.62 7.37 3.97
N THR A 172 15.59 6.47 3.94
CA THR A 172 15.42 5.09 4.41
C THR A 172 16.50 4.79 5.44
N PRO A 173 16.37 5.33 6.66
CA PRO A 173 17.36 5.11 7.70
C PRO A 173 17.45 3.62 8.03
N VAL A 174 18.60 3.19 8.54
CA VAL A 174 18.78 1.83 9.05
C VAL A 174 18.34 1.82 10.51
N GLN A 175 17.40 0.95 10.85
CA GLN A 175 16.98 0.74 12.24
C GLN A 175 17.53 -0.59 12.74
N ALA A 176 18.09 -0.59 13.94
CA ALA A 176 18.38 -1.83 14.65
C ALA A 176 17.07 -2.48 15.10
N THR A 177 16.88 -3.75 14.79
CA THR A 177 15.65 -4.49 15.10
C THR A 177 15.95 -5.76 15.88
N ALA A 178 15.01 -6.19 16.72
CA ALA A 178 15.11 -7.47 17.40
C ALA A 178 14.62 -8.61 16.52
N PHE A 179 13.59 -8.35 15.72
CA PHE A 179 13.15 -9.24 14.66
C PHE A 179 14.03 -9.05 13.42
N ASP A 180 14.36 -10.15 12.76
CA ASP A 180 14.96 -10.14 11.42
C ASP A 180 14.01 -9.37 10.46
N PHE A 181 14.53 -8.64 9.47
CA PHE A 181 13.77 -8.10 8.33
C PHE A 181 14.61 -8.13 7.03
N ASP A 182 15.62 -8.98 6.96
CA ASP A 182 16.59 -9.06 5.86
C ASP A 182 15.92 -9.39 4.53
N ASP A 183 14.85 -10.18 4.56
CA ASP A 183 14.05 -10.47 3.36
C ASP A 183 13.40 -9.23 2.73
N TYR A 184 13.27 -8.14 3.47
CA TYR A 184 12.80 -6.85 2.98
C TYR A 184 13.92 -5.80 2.84
N GLY A 185 15.11 -6.04 3.39
CA GLY A 185 16.16 -5.04 3.53
C GLY A 185 15.88 -4.01 4.64
N GLY A 186 15.21 -4.45 5.72
CA GLY A 186 14.93 -3.64 6.92
C GLY A 186 13.45 -3.39 7.18
N VAL A 187 13.13 -3.01 8.42
CA VAL A 187 11.75 -2.83 8.91
C VAL A 187 10.97 -1.75 8.16
N LEU A 188 11.62 -0.65 7.76
CA LEU A 188 10.98 0.38 6.95
C LEU A 188 10.52 -0.18 5.58
N ARG A 189 11.39 -0.93 4.89
CA ARG A 189 11.04 -1.56 3.61
C ARG A 189 9.98 -2.66 3.77
N ALA A 190 9.90 -3.29 4.95
CA ALA A 190 8.81 -4.21 5.27
C ALA A 190 7.46 -3.47 5.42
N ALA A 191 7.44 -2.31 6.09
CA ALA A 191 6.23 -1.46 6.18
C ALA A 191 5.81 -0.91 4.80
N GLU A 192 6.77 -0.60 3.93
CA GLU A 192 6.55 -0.11 2.56
C GLU A 192 5.94 -1.15 1.60
N GLN A 193 5.88 -2.44 1.99
CA GLN A 193 5.15 -3.46 1.21
C GLN A 193 3.65 -3.18 1.11
N CYS A 194 3.10 -2.34 1.99
CA CYS A 194 1.73 -1.90 1.84
C CYS A 194 1.59 -1.05 0.59
N SER A 195 0.89 -1.58 -0.42
CA SER A 195 0.65 -0.87 -1.68
C SER A 195 -0.52 0.11 -1.65
N GLY A 196 -1.31 0.12 -0.58
CA GLY A 196 -2.47 1.00 -0.43
C GLY A 196 -3.79 0.45 -0.97
N VAL A 197 -3.80 -0.76 -1.56
CA VAL A 197 -4.98 -1.40 -2.20
C VAL A 197 -6.22 -1.50 -1.31
N GLY A 198 -6.05 -1.50 0.01
CA GLY A 198 -7.18 -1.42 0.94
C GLY A 198 -7.98 -2.71 1.10
N ALA A 199 -7.48 -3.86 0.66
CA ALA A 199 -8.11 -5.18 0.87
C ALA A 199 -8.41 -5.46 2.36
N CYS A 200 -7.63 -4.90 3.27
CA CYS A 200 -7.84 -4.97 4.71
C CYS A 200 -9.08 -4.21 5.23
N ARG A 201 -9.79 -3.47 4.36
CA ARG A 201 -11.03 -2.76 4.67
C ARG A 201 -12.28 -3.59 4.40
N GLN A 202 -12.13 -4.88 4.10
CA GLN A 202 -13.27 -5.79 3.96
C GLN A 202 -14.07 -5.89 5.26
N THR A 203 -15.38 -6.12 5.11
CA THR A 203 -16.34 -5.99 6.20
C THR A 203 -17.11 -7.25 6.55
N GLY A 204 -17.09 -8.28 5.68
CA GLY A 204 -17.95 -9.46 5.82
C GLY A 204 -17.34 -10.78 5.33
N SER A 205 -16.08 -10.80 4.90
CA SER A 205 -15.36 -11.99 4.45
C SER A 205 -13.94 -11.97 4.97
N GLY A 206 -13.33 -13.15 5.14
CA GLY A 206 -11.95 -13.27 5.60
C GLY A 206 -11.75 -12.86 7.06
N THR A 207 -10.51 -12.87 7.50
CA THR A 207 -10.12 -12.50 8.86
C THR A 207 -9.46 -11.12 8.90
N MET A 208 -8.81 -10.68 7.81
CA MET A 208 -8.10 -9.40 7.77
C MET A 208 -9.07 -8.23 7.53
N CYS A 209 -9.26 -7.25 8.39
CA CYS A 209 -8.65 -6.97 9.68
C CYS A 209 -9.76 -6.85 10.74
N PRO A 210 -9.80 -7.65 11.83
CA PRO A 210 -10.96 -7.69 12.72
C PRO A 210 -11.21 -6.35 13.41
N SER A 211 -10.16 -5.60 13.73
CA SER A 211 -10.29 -4.28 14.32
C SER A 211 -10.97 -3.29 13.36
N TYR A 212 -10.59 -3.26 12.08
CA TYR A 212 -11.29 -2.44 11.10
C TYR A 212 -12.74 -2.91 10.89
N MET A 213 -12.98 -4.24 10.93
CA MET A 213 -14.33 -4.78 10.82
C MET A 213 -15.25 -4.26 11.93
N ALA A 214 -14.70 -4.12 13.15
CA ALA A 214 -15.42 -3.60 14.29
C ALA A 214 -15.53 -2.06 14.29
N THR A 215 -14.44 -1.34 14.03
CA THR A 215 -14.39 0.12 14.22
C THR A 215 -14.73 0.93 12.97
N ARG A 216 -14.48 0.37 11.77
CA ARG A 216 -14.53 1.07 10.48
C ARG A 216 -13.54 2.23 10.32
N GLU A 217 -12.63 2.40 11.28
CA GLU A 217 -11.63 3.45 11.28
C GLU A 217 -10.37 3.03 10.49
N GLU A 218 -9.88 3.90 9.60
CA GLU A 218 -8.74 3.58 8.72
C GLU A 218 -7.48 3.19 9.50
N LYS A 219 -7.22 3.85 10.63
CA LYS A 219 -6.07 3.57 11.52
C LYS A 219 -6.08 2.12 12.02
N ASP A 220 -7.25 1.50 12.12
CA ASP A 220 -7.41 0.14 12.62
C ASP A 220 -7.35 -0.91 11.50
N SER A 221 -6.98 -0.51 10.29
CA SER A 221 -6.71 -1.41 9.16
C SER A 221 -5.21 -1.72 9.03
N THR A 222 -4.86 -2.80 8.32
CA THR A 222 -3.45 -3.09 7.97
C THR A 222 -2.80 -1.93 7.21
N ARG A 223 -3.56 -1.30 6.31
CA ARG A 223 -3.09 -0.16 5.49
C ARG A 223 -2.80 1.07 6.35
N GLY A 224 -3.71 1.43 7.25
CA GLY A 224 -3.50 2.53 8.19
C GLY A 224 -2.24 2.31 9.02
N ARG A 225 -2.12 1.14 9.65
CA ARG A 225 -0.95 0.77 10.47
C ARG A 225 0.36 0.80 9.71
N ALA A 226 0.40 0.24 8.50
CA ALA A 226 1.61 0.22 7.69
C ALA A 226 2.04 1.63 7.28
N ASN A 227 1.08 2.53 6.97
CA ASN A 227 1.40 3.92 6.66
C ASN A 227 1.88 4.69 7.89
N SER A 228 1.27 4.52 9.06
CA SER A 228 1.75 5.15 10.29
C SER A 228 3.16 4.68 10.64
N LEU A 229 3.43 3.37 10.55
CA LEU A 229 4.77 2.81 10.76
C LEU A 229 5.79 3.41 9.79
N ARG A 230 5.44 3.50 8.50
CA ARG A 230 6.32 4.08 7.48
C ARG A 230 6.66 5.54 7.79
N LEU A 231 5.67 6.35 8.17
CA LEU A 231 5.85 7.76 8.53
C LEU A 231 6.72 7.92 9.79
N ALA A 232 6.54 7.05 10.78
CA ALA A 232 7.39 7.06 11.96
C ALA A 232 8.83 6.63 11.64
N LEU A 233 8.99 5.52 10.94
CA LEU A 233 10.28 4.93 10.59
C LEU A 233 11.14 5.81 9.67
N ASN A 234 10.54 6.66 8.85
CA ASN A 234 11.28 7.58 7.98
C ASN A 234 11.42 9.01 8.55
N GLY A 235 10.97 9.24 9.79
CA GLY A 235 11.08 10.53 10.47
C GLY A 235 10.02 11.58 10.10
N GLN A 236 8.99 11.22 9.32
CA GLN A 236 7.89 12.15 8.99
C GLN A 236 6.87 12.34 10.12
N LEU A 237 6.83 11.46 11.12
CA LEU A 237 5.95 11.60 12.30
C LEU A 237 6.69 12.27 13.46
N SER A 238 7.79 11.66 13.92
CA SER A 238 8.70 12.23 14.91
C SER A 238 10.07 11.58 14.81
N GLU A 239 11.04 12.15 15.53
CA GLU A 239 12.40 11.61 15.69
C GLU A 239 12.44 10.30 16.52
N LEU A 240 11.33 9.91 17.16
CA LEU A 240 11.26 8.72 18.03
C LEU A 240 11.08 7.41 17.25
N GLY A 241 10.73 7.48 15.96
CA GLY A 241 10.56 6.30 15.12
C GLY A 241 9.56 5.29 15.70
N LEU A 242 9.96 4.03 15.84
CA LEU A 242 9.10 2.97 16.38
C LEU A 242 8.72 3.14 17.85
N ALA A 243 9.37 4.04 18.58
CA ALA A 243 8.98 4.31 19.95
C ALA A 243 7.94 5.43 20.06
N ASP A 244 7.47 6.01 18.94
CA ASP A 244 6.49 7.10 18.98
C ASP A 244 5.20 6.71 19.74
N PRO A 245 4.77 7.47 20.76
CA PRO A 245 3.51 7.23 21.47
C PRO A 245 2.26 7.20 20.61
N GLU A 246 2.19 7.95 19.50
CA GLU A 246 1.03 7.94 18.60
C GLU A 246 0.87 6.60 17.88
N LEU A 247 1.98 5.89 17.61
CA LEU A 247 1.92 4.53 17.06
C LEU A 247 1.25 3.55 18.02
N ARG A 248 1.30 3.80 19.33
CA ARG A 248 0.66 2.93 20.32
C ARG A 248 -0.85 2.89 20.12
N GLU A 249 -1.47 4.03 19.82
CA GLU A 249 -2.92 4.09 19.58
C GLU A 249 -3.32 3.34 18.30
N VAL A 250 -2.51 3.49 17.25
CA VAL A 250 -2.69 2.80 15.96
C VAL A 250 -2.51 1.27 16.10
N MET A 251 -1.61 0.83 16.98
CA MET A 251 -1.33 -0.57 17.24
C MET A 251 -2.24 -1.21 18.30
N ALA A 252 -2.94 -0.43 19.11
CA ALA A 252 -3.66 -0.90 20.30
C ALA A 252 -4.65 -2.04 20.01
N LEU A 253 -5.42 -1.92 18.92
CA LEU A 253 -6.45 -2.90 18.55
C LEU A 253 -5.96 -4.01 17.61
N CYS A 254 -4.67 -4.03 17.26
CA CYS A 254 -4.12 -5.09 16.43
C CYS A 254 -3.93 -6.37 17.27
N LEU A 255 -4.61 -7.46 16.88
CA LEU A 255 -4.56 -8.74 17.60
C LEU A 255 -3.34 -9.60 17.27
N GLU A 256 -2.47 -9.16 16.36
CA GLU A 256 -1.31 -9.96 15.88
C GLU A 256 -1.70 -11.35 15.35
N CYS A 257 -2.95 -11.51 14.89
CA CYS A 257 -3.51 -12.79 14.42
C CYS A 257 -2.90 -13.33 13.11
N LYS A 258 -1.97 -12.59 12.49
CA LYS A 258 -1.31 -12.91 11.21
C LYS A 258 -2.22 -13.07 9.98
N ALA A 259 -3.52 -12.77 10.08
CA ALA A 259 -4.41 -12.75 8.92
C ALA A 259 -3.89 -11.87 7.78
N CYS A 260 -3.26 -10.74 8.11
CA CYS A 260 -2.62 -9.87 7.13
C CYS A 260 -1.47 -10.52 6.36
N ALA A 261 -0.65 -11.37 7.00
CA ALA A 261 0.45 -12.02 6.32
C ALA A 261 -0.05 -13.01 5.25
N SER A 262 -1.21 -13.64 5.49
CA SER A 262 -1.78 -14.66 4.60
C SER A 262 -2.80 -14.12 3.60
N GLU A 263 -3.65 -13.18 4.01
CA GLU A 263 -4.76 -12.65 3.20
C GLU A 263 -4.41 -11.35 2.47
N CYS A 264 -3.33 -10.64 2.88
CA CYS A 264 -2.93 -9.44 2.17
C CYS A 264 -2.32 -9.82 0.81
N PRO A 265 -2.82 -9.23 -0.30
CA PRO A 265 -2.27 -9.49 -1.62
C PRO A 265 -0.79 -9.09 -1.75
N THR A 266 -0.31 -8.20 -0.87
CA THR A 266 1.09 -7.78 -0.83
C THR A 266 1.93 -8.40 0.30
N GLY A 267 1.37 -9.36 1.05
CA GLY A 267 2.08 -10.13 2.08
C GLY A 267 2.54 -9.32 3.30
N VAL A 268 1.87 -8.20 3.63
CA VAL A 268 2.23 -7.38 4.80
C VAL A 268 2.04 -8.18 6.09
N ASP A 269 3.13 -8.47 6.80
CA ASP A 269 3.11 -9.08 8.13
C ASP A 269 3.05 -8.01 9.22
N MET A 270 1.82 -7.54 9.51
CA MET A 270 1.59 -6.57 10.58
C MET A 270 1.86 -7.15 11.98
N ALA A 271 1.84 -8.48 12.14
CA ALA A 271 2.15 -9.09 13.43
C ALA A 271 3.65 -8.94 13.73
N ARG A 272 4.53 -9.28 12.77
CA ARG A 272 5.98 -9.06 12.90
C ARG A 272 6.30 -7.58 13.13
N LEU A 273 5.67 -6.69 12.36
CA LEU A 273 5.86 -5.23 12.51
C LEU A 273 5.39 -4.71 13.87
N LYS A 274 4.23 -5.14 14.37
CA LYS A 274 3.73 -4.75 15.70
C LYS A 274 4.59 -5.31 16.82
N SER A 275 5.07 -6.55 16.70
CA SER A 275 5.97 -7.13 17.69
C SER A 275 7.28 -6.35 17.78
N GLU A 276 7.85 -5.92 16.64
CA GLU A 276 9.03 -5.04 16.62
C GLU A 276 8.73 -3.66 17.24
N PHE A 277 7.61 -3.03 16.88
CA PHE A 277 7.14 -1.79 17.53
C PHE A 277 7.07 -1.95 19.06
N GLN A 278 6.43 -3.02 19.55
CA GLN A 278 6.29 -3.26 20.99
C GLN A 278 7.64 -3.46 21.67
N HIS A 279 8.58 -4.14 21.02
CA HIS A 279 9.93 -4.31 21.53
C HIS A 279 10.60 -2.94 21.74
N GLN A 280 10.65 -2.11 20.69
CA GLN A 280 11.28 -0.79 20.73
C GLN A 280 10.60 0.15 21.74
N TYR A 281 9.27 0.19 21.73
CA TYR A 281 8.50 1.00 22.67
C TYR A 281 8.78 0.60 24.13
N ARG A 282 8.86 -0.70 24.43
CA ARG A 282 9.15 -1.19 25.78
C ARG A 282 10.60 -0.95 26.20
N GLN A 283 11.55 -0.94 25.26
CA GLN A 283 12.93 -0.58 25.56
C GLN A 283 13.04 0.87 26.01
N GLN A 284 12.24 1.77 25.43
CA GLN A 284 12.25 3.19 25.80
C GLN A 284 11.41 3.51 27.04
N TYR A 285 10.20 2.98 27.15
CA TYR A 285 9.23 3.36 28.21
C TYR A 285 9.06 2.31 29.31
N GLY A 286 9.62 1.11 29.13
CA GLY A 286 9.38 -0.03 30.01
C GLY A 286 8.00 -0.66 29.84
N GLY A 287 7.82 -1.83 30.47
CA GLY A 287 6.52 -2.48 30.63
C GLY A 287 5.82 -2.05 31.91
N SER A 288 4.49 -2.09 31.91
CA SER A 288 3.67 -1.89 33.10
C SER A 288 3.89 -3.00 34.12
N TRP A 289 3.60 -2.73 35.40
CA TRP A 289 3.70 -3.74 36.46
C TRP A 289 2.79 -4.95 36.18
N ARG A 290 1.61 -4.74 35.58
CA ARG A 290 0.67 -5.80 35.20
C ARG A 290 1.29 -6.75 34.19
N GLU A 291 1.95 -6.21 33.17
CA GLU A 291 2.62 -7.01 32.14
C GLU A 291 3.81 -7.79 32.71
N ARG A 292 4.57 -7.20 33.65
CA ARG A 292 5.66 -7.91 34.34
C ARG A 292 5.13 -9.08 35.17
N VAL A 293 4.03 -8.87 35.90
CA VAL A 293 3.36 -9.94 36.66
C VAL A 293 2.89 -11.07 35.74
N LEU A 294 2.23 -10.74 34.63
CA LEU A 294 1.77 -11.74 33.66
C LEU A 294 2.94 -12.46 32.96
N GLY A 295 4.00 -11.74 32.61
CA GLY A 295 5.20 -12.32 31.98
C GLY A 295 5.95 -13.27 32.92
N GLU A 296 5.99 -12.96 34.21
CA GLU A 296 6.62 -13.78 35.25
C GLU A 296 5.66 -14.80 35.89
N MET A 297 4.49 -15.05 35.28
CA MET A 297 3.46 -15.90 35.89
C MET A 297 3.96 -17.30 36.23
N ALA A 298 4.87 -17.87 35.44
CA ALA A 298 5.49 -19.15 35.77
C ALA A 298 6.34 -19.10 37.05
N THR A 299 7.13 -18.04 37.24
CA THR A 299 7.92 -17.81 38.46
C THR A 299 7.01 -17.55 39.65
N LEU A 300 6.01 -16.68 39.49
CA LEU A 300 5.03 -16.38 40.52
C LEU A 300 4.22 -17.62 40.93
N SER A 301 3.83 -18.45 39.97
CA SER A 301 3.10 -19.70 40.24
C SER A 301 3.94 -20.68 41.05
N ARG A 302 5.25 -20.83 40.74
CA ARG A 302 6.16 -21.67 41.53
C ARG A 302 6.24 -21.23 43.00
N TRP A 303 6.29 -19.92 43.25
CA TRP A 303 6.29 -19.38 44.62
C TRP A 303 4.92 -19.48 45.29
N GLY A 304 3.85 -19.20 44.55
CA GLY A 304 2.48 -19.34 45.02
C GLY A 304 2.15 -20.78 45.45
N SER A 305 2.61 -21.78 44.70
CA SER A 305 2.45 -23.20 45.07
C SER A 305 3.25 -23.57 46.33
N ARG A 306 4.44 -22.97 46.55
CA ARG A 306 5.22 -23.20 47.78
C ARG A 306 4.60 -22.53 49.01
N LEU A 307 3.85 -21.45 48.80
CA LEU A 307 3.12 -20.71 49.83
C LEU A 307 1.62 -20.94 49.74
N ALA A 308 1.20 -22.15 49.33
CA ALA A 308 -0.18 -22.46 48.98
C ALA A 308 -1.23 -22.03 50.03
N PRO A 309 -1.02 -22.20 51.36
CA PRO A 309 -2.00 -21.73 52.35
C PRO A 309 -2.25 -20.22 52.28
N VAL A 310 -1.18 -19.43 52.07
CA VAL A 310 -1.27 -17.96 51.97
C VAL A 310 -1.83 -17.55 50.62
N SER A 311 -1.37 -18.19 49.54
CA SER A 311 -1.87 -17.91 48.18
C SER A 311 -3.36 -18.21 48.04
N ASN A 312 -3.84 -19.31 48.63
CA ASN A 312 -5.25 -19.67 48.61
C ASN A 312 -6.09 -18.73 49.49
N TRP A 313 -5.54 -18.27 50.62
CA TRP A 313 -6.20 -17.26 51.45
C TRP A 313 -6.34 -15.91 50.73
N LEU A 314 -5.30 -15.48 50.00
CA LEU A 314 -5.33 -14.23 49.22
C LEU A 314 -6.27 -14.28 48.00
N MET A 315 -6.52 -15.47 47.45
CA MET A 315 -7.44 -15.69 46.33
C MET A 315 -8.85 -16.10 46.78
N ALA A 316 -9.08 -16.26 48.09
CA ALA A 316 -10.41 -16.53 48.60
C ALA A 316 -11.30 -15.29 48.36
N PRO A 317 -12.53 -15.48 47.84
CA PRO A 317 -13.46 -14.39 47.54
C PRO A 317 -13.90 -13.62 48.79
#